data_AF-A0A6P0VV66-F1
#
_entry.id   AF-A0A6P0VV66-F1
#
_cell.length_a   1.000
_cell.length_b   1.000
_cell.length_c   1.000
_cell.angle_alpha   90.00
_cell.angle_beta   90.00
_cell.angle_gamma   90.00
#
_symmetry.space_group_name_H-M   'P 1'
#
loop_
_entity.id
_entity.type
_entity.pdbx_description
1 polymer ?
#
loop_
_entity_poly.entity_id
_entity_poly.type
_entity_poly.pdbx_seq_one_letter_code
_entity_poly.pdbx_strand_id
1 'polypeptide(L)'
;MDPYQQRKHDLDDNIKNCLILQKKYEDELLLEDDPGQIAKLEAKLAKIKENIANYQTELNDLVGGKIEEDSLTRAMTAITFRELEMVTQGILCMPLPTDTNFIVLPPQQKILKNELTGAVQTRLMTGAIQARMVGHFVENMVNLIPDFPERLKAGFEQEYQRLRERGIVGDALFFALQEFSCNRSSDYDLQAAGIAVLYYLFEKCEVFER
;
A
#
# COMPACT_ATOMS: atom_id res chain seq x y z
N MET A 1 -11.14 -13.70 -16.86
CA MET A 1 -10.69 -12.29 -16.87
C MET A 1 -10.21 -11.95 -15.46
N ASP A 2 -9.20 -11.11 -15.36
CA ASP A 2 -8.77 -10.50 -14.10
C ASP A 2 -9.98 -9.78 -13.43
N PRO A 3 -10.32 -10.06 -12.16
CA PRO A 3 -11.42 -9.42 -11.44
C PRO A 3 -11.38 -7.88 -11.50
N TYR A 4 -10.18 -7.30 -11.53
CA TYR A 4 -9.98 -5.85 -11.69
C TYR A 4 -10.47 -5.37 -13.06
N GLN A 5 -10.07 -6.06 -14.14
CA GLN A 5 -10.48 -5.71 -15.50
C GLN A 5 -11.99 -5.89 -15.70
N GLN A 6 -12.57 -6.92 -15.07
CA GLN A 6 -14.02 -7.13 -15.11
C GLN A 6 -14.77 -5.97 -14.43
N ARG A 7 -14.37 -5.58 -13.21
CA ARG A 7 -15.03 -4.48 -12.49
C ARG A 7 -14.90 -3.14 -13.22
N LYS A 8 -13.71 -2.86 -13.77
CA LYS A 8 -13.49 -1.67 -14.61
C LYS A 8 -14.44 -1.65 -15.81
N HIS A 9 -14.55 -2.77 -16.53
CA HIS A 9 -15.45 -2.89 -17.67
C HIS A 9 -16.91 -2.68 -17.28
N ASP A 10 -17.35 -3.28 -16.17
CA ASP A 10 -18.72 -3.12 -15.67
C ASP A 10 -19.03 -1.66 -15.32
N LEU A 11 -18.09 -0.94 -14.70
CA LEU A 11 -18.23 0.48 -14.37
C LEU A 11 -18.34 1.35 -15.63
N ASP A 12 -17.46 1.12 -16.61
CA ASP A 12 -17.50 1.83 -17.90
C ASP A 12 -18.85 1.62 -18.61
N ASP A 13 -19.37 0.40 -18.60
CA ASP A 13 -20.65 0.08 -19.25
C ASP A 13 -21.84 0.64 -18.48
N ASN A 14 -21.81 0.64 -17.15
CA ASN A 14 -22.83 1.29 -16.33
C ASN A 14 -22.87 2.81 -16.55
N ILE A 15 -21.72 3.46 -16.68
CA ILE A 15 -21.62 4.90 -17.01
C ILE A 15 -22.23 5.18 -18.39
N LYS A 16 -21.87 4.40 -19.42
CA LYS A 16 -22.44 4.55 -20.77
C LYS A 16 -23.96 4.39 -20.77
N ASN A 17 -24.47 3.36 -20.08
CA ASN A 17 -25.91 3.12 -19.97
C ASN A 17 -26.63 4.28 -19.27
N CYS A 18 -26.03 4.84 -18.22
CA CYS A 18 -26.57 5.99 -17.53
C CYS A 18 -26.59 7.26 -18.42
N LEU A 19 -25.55 7.49 -19.22
CA LEU A 19 -25.49 8.61 -20.17
C LEU A 19 -26.56 8.48 -21.27
N ILE A 20 -26.82 7.26 -21.76
CA ILE A 20 -27.90 7.00 -22.72
C ILE A 20 -29.26 7.32 -22.11
N LEU A 21 -29.51 6.89 -20.87
CA LEU A 21 -30.77 7.18 -20.16
C LEU A 21 -30.91 8.67 -19.83
N GLN A 22 -29.82 9.34 -19.44
CA GLN A 22 -29.80 10.78 -19.20
C GLN A 22 -30.24 11.53 -20.45
N LYS A 23 -29.62 11.26 -21.60
CA LYS A 23 -29.98 11.89 -22.86
C LYS A 23 -31.44 11.65 -23.22
N LYS A 24 -31.93 10.41 -23.04
CA LYS A 24 -33.32 10.07 -23.29
C LYS A 24 -34.28 10.92 -22.43
N TYR A 25 -34.01 11.09 -21.15
CA TYR A 25 -34.87 11.89 -20.28
C TYR A 25 -34.72 13.40 -20.50
N GLU A 26 -33.54 13.86 -20.92
CA GLU A 26 -33.35 15.25 -21.37
C GLU A 26 -34.17 15.55 -22.64
N ASP A 27 -34.16 14.62 -23.60
CA ASP A 27 -34.97 14.73 -24.82
C ASP A 27 -36.48 14.68 -24.52
N GLU A 28 -36.92 13.82 -23.59
CA GLU A 28 -38.32 13.75 -23.12
C GLU A 28 -38.74 15.05 -22.38
N LEU A 29 -37.85 15.62 -21.57
CA LEU A 29 -38.13 16.86 -20.82
C LEU A 29 -38.34 18.07 -21.74
N LEU A 30 -37.67 18.11 -22.89
CA LEU A 30 -37.83 19.19 -23.88
C LEU A 30 -39.21 19.22 -24.56
N LEU A 31 -39.94 18.10 -24.50
CA LEU A 31 -41.23 17.92 -25.17
C LEU A 31 -42.41 17.87 -24.19
N GLU A 32 -42.14 17.95 -22.88
CA GLU A 32 -43.14 17.78 -21.83
C GLU A 32 -43.63 19.13 -21.29
N ASP A 33 -44.95 19.28 -21.21
CA ASP A 33 -45.60 20.51 -20.75
C ASP A 33 -46.30 20.30 -19.38
N ASP A 34 -46.52 19.06 -18.95
CA ASP A 34 -47.14 18.77 -17.65
C ASP A 34 -46.14 19.00 -16.49
N PRO A 35 -46.40 19.95 -15.57
CA PRO A 35 -45.48 20.23 -14.46
C PRO A 35 -45.23 19.02 -13.55
N GLY A 36 -46.21 18.11 -13.43
CA GLY A 36 -46.09 16.89 -12.65
C GLY A 36 -45.14 15.86 -13.28
N GLN A 37 -45.15 15.74 -14.61
CA GLN A 37 -44.22 14.90 -15.35
C GLN A 37 -42.82 15.50 -15.44
N ILE A 38 -42.71 16.83 -15.63
CA ILE A 38 -41.44 17.57 -15.58
C ILE A 38 -40.73 17.27 -14.25
N ALA A 39 -41.40 17.46 -13.11
CA ALA A 39 -40.83 17.19 -11.80
C ALA A 39 -40.38 15.72 -11.62
N LYS A 40 -41.10 14.75 -12.21
CA LYS A 40 -40.70 13.34 -12.18
C LYS A 40 -39.48 13.06 -13.04
N LEU A 41 -39.40 13.66 -14.23
CA LEU A 41 -38.26 13.54 -15.14
C LEU A 41 -37.00 14.17 -14.53
N GLU A 42 -37.14 15.36 -13.92
CA GLU A 42 -36.06 16.02 -13.19
C GLU A 42 -35.55 15.16 -12.02
N ALA A 43 -36.45 14.53 -11.25
CA ALA A 43 -36.06 13.63 -10.17
C ALA A 43 -35.29 12.40 -10.69
N LYS A 44 -35.72 11.82 -11.83
CA LYS A 44 -34.99 10.73 -12.48
C LYS A 44 -33.62 11.17 -13.00
N LEU A 45 -33.54 12.34 -13.62
CA LEU A 45 -32.29 12.92 -14.10
C LEU A 45 -31.32 13.20 -12.95
N ALA A 46 -31.80 13.74 -11.83
CA ALA A 46 -31.01 13.93 -10.63
C ALA A 46 -30.44 12.59 -10.13
N LYS A 47 -31.27 11.53 -10.11
CA LYS A 47 -30.81 10.20 -9.68
C LYS A 47 -29.77 9.60 -10.63
N ILE A 48 -29.94 9.77 -11.93
CA ILE A 48 -28.97 9.30 -12.93
C ILE A 48 -27.64 10.04 -12.78
N LYS A 49 -27.67 11.37 -12.60
CA LYS A 49 -26.46 12.18 -12.40
C LYS A 49 -25.71 11.75 -11.14
N GLU A 50 -26.43 11.47 -10.06
CA GLU A 50 -25.85 10.91 -8.83
C GLU A 50 -25.18 9.55 -9.09
N ASN A 51 -25.85 8.65 -9.79
CA ASN A 51 -25.29 7.33 -10.12
C ASN A 51 -24.03 7.45 -11.00
N ILE A 52 -24.03 8.33 -12.01
CA ILE A 52 -22.86 8.58 -12.86
C ILE A 52 -21.68 9.07 -12.01
N ALA A 53 -21.92 10.05 -11.13
CA ALA A 53 -20.89 10.57 -10.24
C ALA A 53 -20.30 9.46 -9.36
N ASN A 54 -21.15 8.60 -8.77
CA ASN A 54 -20.70 7.49 -7.94
C ASN A 54 -19.85 6.48 -8.73
N TYR A 55 -20.26 6.09 -9.93
CA TYR A 55 -19.48 5.17 -10.77
C TYR A 55 -18.15 5.79 -11.23
N GLN A 56 -18.14 7.09 -11.53
CA GLN A 56 -16.92 7.80 -11.90
C GLN A 56 -15.93 7.88 -10.73
N THR A 57 -16.41 8.15 -9.51
CA THR A 57 -15.59 8.11 -8.30
C THR A 57 -14.99 6.71 -8.10
N GLU A 58 -15.82 5.66 -8.14
CA GLU A 58 -15.32 4.29 -7.98
C GLU A 58 -14.30 3.90 -9.06
N LEU A 59 -14.54 4.30 -10.32
CA LEU A 59 -13.61 4.03 -11.42
C LEU A 59 -12.27 4.75 -11.21
N ASN A 60 -12.30 6.01 -10.75
CA ASN A 60 -11.10 6.77 -10.46
C ASN A 60 -10.31 6.16 -9.31
N ASP A 61 -10.98 5.72 -8.24
CA ASP A 61 -10.34 5.07 -7.10
C ASP A 61 -9.70 3.73 -7.51
N LEU A 62 -10.43 2.94 -8.31
CA LEU A 62 -9.97 1.66 -8.84
C LEU A 62 -8.72 1.84 -9.72
N VAL A 63 -8.76 2.79 -10.65
CA VAL A 63 -7.64 3.09 -11.56
C VAL A 63 -6.46 3.69 -10.79
N GLY A 64 -6.71 4.61 -9.85
CA GLY A 64 -5.70 5.23 -9.01
C GLY A 64 -4.91 4.21 -8.20
N GLY A 65 -5.62 3.32 -7.48
CA GLY A 65 -4.99 2.25 -6.71
C GLY A 65 -4.15 1.29 -7.56
N LYS A 66 -4.57 1.01 -8.81
CA LYS A 66 -3.80 0.16 -9.71
C LYS A 66 -2.52 0.84 -10.23
N ILE A 67 -2.60 2.14 -10.54
CA ILE A 67 -1.43 2.93 -10.95
C ILE A 67 -0.39 2.98 -9.83
N GLU A 68 -0.83 3.16 -8.58
CA GLU A 68 0.06 3.11 -7.41
C GLU A 68 0.73 1.75 -7.26
N GLU A 69 -0.03 0.66 -7.35
CA GLU A 69 0.49 -0.71 -7.25
C GLU A 69 1.51 -1.03 -8.36
N ASP A 70 1.20 -0.67 -9.61
CA ASP A 70 2.07 -0.91 -10.76
C ASP A 70 3.33 -0.03 -10.71
N SER A 71 3.22 1.19 -10.17
CA SER A 71 4.37 2.08 -9.99
C SER A 71 5.30 1.59 -8.89
N LEU A 72 4.74 1.12 -7.78
CA LEU A 72 5.49 0.49 -6.70
C LEU A 72 6.17 -0.80 -7.18
N THR A 73 5.47 -1.64 -7.94
CA THR A 73 6.04 -2.88 -8.48
C THR A 73 7.22 -2.60 -9.42
N ARG A 74 7.13 -1.56 -10.25
CA ARG A 74 8.26 -1.14 -11.11
C ARG A 74 9.43 -0.62 -10.29
N ALA A 75 9.19 0.26 -9.33
CA ALA A 75 10.21 0.79 -8.43
C ALA A 75 10.93 -0.35 -7.67
N MET A 76 10.19 -1.36 -7.22
CA MET A 76 10.74 -2.56 -6.58
C MET A 76 11.70 -3.34 -7.48
N THR A 77 11.61 -3.25 -8.81
CA THR A 77 12.57 -3.89 -9.73
C THR A 77 13.82 -3.05 -10.01
N ALA A 78 13.80 -1.76 -9.65
CA ALA A 78 14.81 -0.77 -10.01
C ALA A 78 15.55 -0.18 -8.79
N ILE A 79 15.33 -0.71 -7.58
CA ILE A 79 16.00 -0.26 -6.35
C ILE A 79 17.52 -0.26 -6.54
N THR A 80 18.17 0.86 -6.21
CA THR A 80 19.63 0.98 -6.22
C THR A 80 20.19 1.15 -4.81
N PHE A 81 21.52 1.13 -4.70
CA PHE A 81 22.23 1.37 -3.46
C PHE A 81 21.90 2.73 -2.84
N ARG A 82 21.61 3.75 -3.66
CA ARG A 82 21.32 5.11 -3.20
C ARG A 82 20.04 5.16 -2.38
N GLU A 83 18.95 4.55 -2.86
CA GLU A 83 17.68 4.55 -2.16
C GLU A 83 17.77 3.73 -0.85
N LEU A 84 18.51 2.62 -0.87
CA LEU A 84 18.81 1.83 0.33
C LEU A 84 19.62 2.62 1.35
N GLU A 85 20.64 3.37 0.92
CA GLU A 85 21.43 4.23 1.79
C GLU A 85 20.57 5.35 2.41
N MET A 86 19.73 6.02 1.61
CA MET A 86 18.85 7.08 2.11
C MET A 86 17.84 6.56 3.16
N VAL A 87 17.22 5.41 2.88
CA VAL A 87 16.27 4.76 3.80
C VAL A 87 16.97 4.36 5.10
N THR A 88 18.11 3.66 5.00
CA THR A 88 18.81 3.14 6.17
C THR A 88 19.46 4.25 7.01
N GLN A 89 20.01 5.30 6.40
CA GLN A 89 20.52 6.47 7.12
C GLN A 89 19.43 7.15 7.97
N GLY A 90 18.18 7.22 7.48
CA GLY A 90 17.05 7.74 8.26
C GLY A 90 16.74 6.91 9.52
N ILE A 91 17.07 5.62 9.50
CA ILE A 91 16.79 4.68 10.59
C ILE A 91 17.95 4.61 11.62
N LEU A 92 19.19 4.86 11.19
CA LEU A 92 20.39 4.74 12.03
C LEU A 92 20.50 5.77 13.16
N CYS A 93 19.60 6.74 13.26
CA CYS A 93 19.63 7.76 14.31
C CYS A 93 19.18 7.28 15.70
N MET A 94 18.98 5.97 15.90
CA MET A 94 18.41 5.39 17.12
C MET A 94 19.44 4.60 17.96
N PRO A 95 19.34 4.65 19.30
CA PRO A 95 20.27 3.96 20.21
C PRO A 95 20.08 2.43 20.18
N LEU A 96 21.18 1.69 20.38
CA LEU A 96 21.19 0.22 20.39
C LEU A 96 20.46 -0.37 21.64
N PRO A 97 19.58 -1.37 21.47
CA PRO A 97 18.97 -2.09 22.58
C PRO A 97 19.96 -3.08 23.22
N THR A 98 19.74 -3.39 24.50
CA THR A 98 20.67 -4.15 25.36
C THR A 98 20.30 -5.62 25.59
N ASP A 99 19.24 -6.12 24.94
CA ASP A 99 18.70 -7.49 25.18
C ASP A 99 19.01 -8.43 24.00
N THR A 100 19.56 -9.64 24.26
CA THR A 100 20.17 -10.52 23.25
C THR A 100 19.62 -11.95 23.19
N ASN A 101 18.41 -12.22 23.68
CA ASN A 101 17.79 -13.55 23.56
C ASN A 101 16.74 -13.58 22.44
N PHE A 102 17.08 -14.24 21.33
CA PHE A 102 16.29 -14.25 20.09
C PHE A 102 16.06 -15.71 19.61
N ILE A 103 14.80 -16.09 19.34
CA ILE A 103 14.41 -17.37 18.71
C ILE A 103 13.72 -17.09 17.36
N VAL A 104 14.37 -17.49 16.27
CA VAL A 104 13.92 -17.20 14.90
C VAL A 104 12.70 -18.05 14.53
N LEU A 105 11.56 -17.40 14.26
CA LEU A 105 10.37 -18.05 13.68
C LEU A 105 10.34 -17.96 12.15
N PRO A 106 9.88 -19.01 11.43
CA PRO A 106 9.67 -18.95 9.99
C PRO A 106 8.64 -17.88 9.57
N PRO A 107 8.78 -17.25 8.37
CA PRO A 107 7.88 -16.19 7.88
C PRO A 107 6.39 -16.54 7.95
N GLN A 108 6.04 -17.80 7.65
CA GLN A 108 4.65 -18.29 7.70
C GLN A 108 4.06 -18.28 9.12
N GLN A 109 4.89 -18.52 10.14
CA GLN A 109 4.46 -18.46 11.54
C GLN A 109 4.31 -17.01 12.00
N LYS A 110 5.17 -16.09 11.54
CA LYS A 110 5.05 -14.65 11.83
C LYS A 110 3.79 -14.02 11.22
N ILE A 111 3.44 -14.42 10.00
CA ILE A 111 2.22 -13.97 9.30
C ILE A 111 0.96 -14.32 10.10
N LEU A 112 0.87 -15.56 10.59
CA LEU A 112 -0.26 -16.03 11.40
C LEU A 112 -0.34 -15.30 12.75
N LYS A 113 0.81 -15.02 13.35
CA LYS A 113 0.93 -14.52 14.71
C LYS A 113 0.72 -13.00 14.80
N ASN A 114 1.11 -12.26 13.74
CA ASN A 114 0.81 -10.83 13.56
C ASN A 114 -0.56 -10.57 12.87
N GLU A 115 -1.42 -11.58 12.68
CA GLU A 115 -2.74 -11.43 12.04
C GLU A 115 -2.70 -10.77 10.65
N LEU A 116 -1.64 -11.02 9.86
CA LEU A 116 -1.46 -10.36 8.55
C LEU A 116 -2.37 -10.97 7.49
N THR A 117 -3.15 -10.12 6.81
CA THR A 117 -4.08 -10.55 5.75
C THR A 117 -3.38 -10.80 4.42
N GLY A 118 -4.13 -11.33 3.45
CA GLY A 118 -3.62 -11.61 2.10
C GLY A 118 -3.07 -10.37 1.37
N ALA A 119 -3.55 -9.16 1.69
CA ALA A 119 -3.04 -7.93 1.10
C ALA A 119 -1.58 -7.65 1.52
N VAL A 120 -1.26 -7.86 2.80
CA VAL A 120 0.11 -7.72 3.33
C VAL A 120 1.00 -8.85 2.81
N GLN A 121 0.48 -10.08 2.68
CA GLN A 121 1.24 -11.19 2.11
C GLN A 121 1.70 -10.92 0.68
N THR A 122 0.82 -10.40 -0.19
CA THR A 122 1.19 -10.04 -1.57
C THR A 122 2.29 -8.96 -1.58
N ARG A 123 2.17 -7.94 -0.73
CA ARG A 123 3.16 -6.87 -0.61
C ARG A 123 4.50 -7.38 -0.06
N LEU A 124 4.49 -8.30 0.90
CA LEU A 124 5.67 -8.99 1.41
C LEU A 124 6.35 -9.84 0.33
N MET A 125 5.58 -10.60 -0.46
CA MET A 125 6.12 -11.43 -1.55
C MET A 125 6.85 -10.59 -2.61
N THR A 126 6.37 -9.38 -2.89
CA THR A 126 7.07 -8.42 -3.76
C THR A 126 8.40 -7.96 -3.14
N GLY A 127 8.44 -7.78 -1.81
CA GLY A 127 9.67 -7.50 -1.04
C GLY A 127 10.70 -8.63 -1.05
N ALA A 128 10.25 -9.88 -1.07
CA ALA A 128 11.10 -11.07 -1.01
C ALA A 128 12.13 -11.17 -2.14
N ILE A 129 11.75 -10.72 -3.34
CA ILE A 129 12.63 -10.72 -4.51
C ILE A 129 13.87 -9.84 -4.26
N GLN A 130 13.71 -8.75 -3.51
CA GLN A 130 14.76 -7.77 -3.24
C GLN A 130 15.47 -7.98 -1.89
N ALA A 131 14.98 -8.88 -1.05
CA ALA A 131 15.57 -9.20 0.25
C ALA A 131 17.05 -9.61 0.15
N ARG A 132 17.42 -10.33 -0.92
CA ARG A 132 18.82 -10.72 -1.19
C ARG A 132 19.71 -9.52 -1.51
N MET A 133 19.21 -8.56 -2.29
CA MET A 133 19.92 -7.33 -2.61
C MET A 133 20.16 -6.50 -1.34
N VAL A 134 19.13 -6.39 -0.48
CA VAL A 134 19.25 -5.72 0.81
C VAL A 134 20.25 -6.44 1.72
N GLY A 135 20.25 -7.77 1.73
CA GLY A 135 21.24 -8.55 2.48
C GLY A 135 22.68 -8.23 2.07
N HIS A 136 22.96 -8.20 0.77
CA HIS A 136 24.28 -7.79 0.27
C HIS A 136 24.60 -6.33 0.60
N PHE A 137 23.63 -5.43 0.57
CA PHE A 137 23.81 -4.04 0.97
C PHE A 137 24.21 -3.94 2.46
N VAL A 138 23.49 -4.63 3.34
CA VAL A 138 23.76 -4.67 4.79
C VAL A 138 25.14 -5.28 5.07
N GLU A 139 25.48 -6.39 4.42
CA GLU A 139 26.82 -7.02 4.51
C GLU A 139 27.93 -6.08 4.05
N ASN A 140 27.72 -5.34 2.97
CA ASN A 140 28.69 -4.35 2.49
C ASN A 140 28.84 -3.19 3.48
N MET A 141 27.75 -2.73 4.09
CA MET A 141 27.74 -1.65 5.08
C MET A 141 28.50 -1.99 6.36
N VAL A 142 28.57 -3.27 6.76
CA VAL A 142 29.39 -3.71 7.91
C VAL A 142 30.86 -3.30 7.75
N ASN A 143 31.38 -3.23 6.51
CA ASN A 143 32.75 -2.80 6.27
C ASN A 143 32.97 -1.30 6.52
N LEU A 144 31.93 -0.48 6.44
CA LEU A 144 31.98 0.97 6.71
C LEU A 144 31.54 1.30 8.14
N ILE A 145 30.51 0.62 8.63
CA ILE A 145 29.86 0.81 9.92
C ILE A 145 29.69 -0.59 10.54
N PRO A 146 30.62 -1.02 11.42
CA PRO A 146 30.65 -2.40 11.94
C PRO A 146 29.38 -2.84 12.67
N ASP A 147 28.63 -1.91 13.27
CA ASP A 147 27.38 -2.16 14.02
C ASP A 147 26.12 -1.81 13.23
N PHE A 148 26.24 -1.66 11.91
CA PHE A 148 25.15 -1.26 11.03
C PHE A 148 23.91 -2.17 11.10
N PRO A 149 24.03 -3.52 11.02
CA PRO A 149 22.88 -4.40 11.12
C PRO A 149 22.14 -4.26 12.45
N GLU A 150 22.89 -4.14 13.55
CA GLU A 150 22.36 -4.02 14.91
C GLU A 150 21.62 -2.69 15.09
N ARG A 151 22.17 -1.59 14.57
CA ARG A 151 21.52 -0.27 14.60
C ARG A 151 20.28 -0.20 13.73
N LEU A 152 20.31 -0.84 12.57
CA LEU A 152 19.16 -0.93 11.68
C LEU A 152 18.01 -1.69 12.36
N LYS A 153 18.32 -2.84 13.00
CA LYS A 153 17.38 -3.62 13.79
C LYS A 153 16.82 -2.80 14.97
N ALA A 154 17.68 -2.13 15.72
CA ALA A 154 17.32 -1.29 16.86
C ALA A 154 16.24 -0.25 16.53
N GLY A 155 16.43 0.50 15.44
CA GLY A 155 15.49 1.54 15.03
C GLY A 155 14.10 0.98 14.71
N PHE A 156 14.04 -0.18 14.06
CA PHE A 156 12.77 -0.85 13.77
C PHE A 156 12.09 -1.46 15.00
N GLU A 157 12.85 -2.07 15.91
CA GLU A 157 12.29 -2.59 17.17
C GLU A 157 11.66 -1.49 18.02
N GLN A 158 12.34 -0.35 18.12
CA GLN A 158 11.82 0.79 18.88
C GLN A 158 10.52 1.33 18.28
N GLU A 159 10.44 1.47 16.95
CA GLU A 159 9.22 1.92 16.29
C GLU A 159 8.09 0.88 16.40
N TYR A 160 8.41 -0.41 16.28
CA TYR A 160 7.46 -1.50 16.49
C TYR A 160 6.83 -1.43 17.88
N GLN A 161 7.65 -1.31 18.94
CA GLN A 161 7.16 -1.22 20.32
C GLN A 161 6.29 0.02 20.51
N ARG A 162 6.73 1.18 20.00
CA ARG A 162 5.96 2.43 20.06
C ARG A 162 4.56 2.30 19.42
N LEU A 163 4.46 1.58 18.30
CA LEU A 163 3.18 1.36 17.62
C LEU A 163 2.29 0.34 18.37
N ARG A 164 2.88 -0.71 18.95
CA ARG A 164 2.18 -1.69 19.79
C ARG A 164 1.63 -1.06 21.08
N GLU A 165 2.41 -0.20 21.74
CA GLU A 165 1.96 0.56 22.92
C GLU A 165 0.76 1.47 22.63
N ARG A 166 0.62 1.91 21.37
CA ARG A 166 -0.54 2.68 20.87
C ARG A 166 -1.72 1.80 20.48
N GLY A 167 -1.62 0.48 20.66
CA GLY A 167 -2.66 -0.50 20.31
C GLY A 167 -2.77 -0.79 18.81
N ILE A 168 -1.79 -0.40 18.00
CA ILE A 168 -1.79 -0.69 16.56
C ILE A 168 -1.31 -2.13 16.36
N VAL A 169 -2.13 -2.93 15.68
CA VAL A 169 -1.93 -4.37 15.46
C VAL A 169 -2.31 -4.77 14.04
N GLY A 170 -2.02 -6.01 13.64
CA GLY A 170 -2.42 -6.55 12.34
C GLY A 170 -1.77 -5.83 11.16
N ASP A 171 -2.50 -5.75 10.06
CA ASP A 171 -2.07 -5.03 8.84
C ASP A 171 -1.74 -3.56 9.11
N ALA A 172 -2.46 -2.91 10.03
CA ALA A 172 -2.24 -1.51 10.36
C ALA A 172 -0.85 -1.27 10.95
N LEU A 173 -0.33 -2.23 11.72
CA LEU A 173 1.03 -2.18 12.26
C LEU A 173 2.07 -2.31 11.15
N PHE A 174 1.85 -3.24 10.21
CA PHE A 174 2.71 -3.42 9.06
C PHE A 174 2.77 -2.15 8.19
N PHE A 175 1.64 -1.55 7.87
CA PHE A 175 1.59 -0.32 7.07
C PHE A 175 2.25 0.86 7.79
N ALA A 176 2.10 0.96 9.12
CA ALA A 176 2.77 2.00 9.90
C ALA A 176 4.30 1.83 9.91
N LEU A 177 4.81 0.60 10.01
CA LEU A 177 6.24 0.31 9.93
C LEU A 177 6.79 0.53 8.52
N GLN A 178 5.99 0.24 7.50
CA GLN A 178 6.32 0.57 6.13
C GLN A 178 6.43 2.09 5.96
N GLU A 179 5.46 2.86 6.44
CA GLU A 179 5.51 4.32 6.37
C GLU A 179 6.77 4.88 7.06
N PHE A 180 7.16 4.30 8.20
CA PHE A 180 8.41 4.62 8.89
C PHE A 180 9.64 4.29 8.04
N SER A 181 9.70 3.09 7.45
CA SER A 181 10.82 2.64 6.60
C SER A 181 11.04 3.53 5.38
N CYS A 182 9.98 4.16 4.87
CA CYS A 182 10.04 5.03 3.70
C CYS A 182 10.28 6.50 4.08
N ASN A 183 10.52 6.81 5.36
CA ASN A 183 10.58 8.18 5.91
C ASN A 183 9.38 9.06 5.49
N ARG A 184 8.18 8.47 5.38
CA ARG A 184 6.96 9.12 4.85
C ARG A 184 7.09 9.71 3.44
N SER A 185 8.06 9.23 2.64
CA SER A 185 8.27 9.71 1.28
C SER A 185 7.13 9.29 0.35
N SER A 186 6.70 10.21 -0.52
CA SER A 186 5.80 9.91 -1.65
C SER A 186 6.56 9.36 -2.87
N ASP A 187 7.89 9.28 -2.81
CA ASP A 187 8.73 8.73 -3.87
C ASP A 187 8.63 7.20 -3.89
N TYR A 188 8.18 6.65 -5.01
CA TYR A 188 7.99 5.21 -5.19
C TYR A 188 9.29 4.40 -5.06
N ASP A 189 10.45 4.97 -5.42
CA ASP A 189 11.73 4.29 -5.33
C ASP A 189 12.20 4.17 -3.87
N LEU A 190 11.96 5.23 -3.08
CA LEU A 190 12.19 5.19 -1.63
C LEU A 190 11.17 4.31 -0.91
N GLN A 191 9.92 4.27 -1.38
CA GLN A 191 8.92 3.35 -0.84
C GLN A 191 9.29 1.90 -1.10
N ALA A 192 9.77 1.60 -2.30
CA ALA A 192 10.24 0.28 -2.68
C ALA A 192 11.44 -0.15 -1.83
N ALA A 193 12.44 0.73 -1.68
CA ALA A 193 13.59 0.50 -0.80
C ALA A 193 13.17 0.26 0.67
N GLY A 194 12.24 1.06 1.19
CA GLY A 194 11.67 0.88 2.52
C GLY A 194 11.00 -0.48 2.73
N ILE A 195 10.15 -0.90 1.78
CA ILE A 195 9.50 -2.22 1.79
C ILE A 195 10.54 -3.35 1.72
N ALA A 196 11.55 -3.23 0.88
CA ALA A 196 12.60 -4.23 0.74
C ALA A 196 13.41 -4.38 2.04
N VAL A 197 13.74 -3.26 2.71
CA VAL A 197 14.42 -3.25 4.01
C VAL A 197 13.52 -3.82 5.10
N LEU A 198 12.25 -3.43 5.13
CA LEU A 198 11.25 -3.97 6.06
C LEU A 198 11.11 -5.48 5.92
N TYR A 199 11.02 -5.97 4.68
CA TYR A 199 10.94 -7.39 4.39
C TYR A 199 12.23 -8.12 4.78
N TYR A 200 13.41 -7.57 4.46
CA TYR A 200 14.68 -8.14 4.88
C TYR A 200 14.74 -8.31 6.41
N LEU A 201 14.28 -7.31 7.16
CA LEU A 201 14.20 -7.39 8.62
C LEU A 201 13.07 -8.32 9.10
N PHE A 202 11.97 -8.44 8.37
CA PHE A 202 10.93 -9.42 8.64
C PHE A 202 11.45 -10.87 8.46
N GLU A 203 12.26 -11.11 7.43
CA GLU A 203 12.84 -12.41 7.10
C GLU A 203 14.03 -12.76 8.01
N LYS A 204 14.93 -11.80 8.25
CA LYS A 204 16.21 -12.00 8.95
C LYS A 204 16.20 -11.61 10.43
N CYS A 205 15.28 -10.76 10.87
CA CYS A 205 15.23 -10.24 12.23
C CYS A 205 13.89 -10.53 12.94
N GLU A 206 13.92 -10.44 14.27
CA GLU A 206 12.79 -10.69 15.19
C GLU A 206 12.01 -9.42 15.54
N VAL A 207 12.07 -8.38 14.70
CA VAL A 207 11.31 -7.13 14.89
C VAL A 207 9.81 -7.44 14.96
N PHE A 208 9.36 -8.35 14.10
CA PHE A 208 7.98 -8.80 14.05
C PHE A 208 7.83 -10.04 14.92
N GLU A 209 7.47 -9.78 16.19
CA GLU A 209 7.14 -10.77 17.23
C GLU A 209 8.33 -11.65 17.65
N ARG A 210 8.87 -11.53 18.86
CA ARG A 210 8.27 -12.10 20.09
C ARG A 210 6.99 -12.89 19.88
#